data_AF-A0A4Q4TQK8-F1
#
_entry.id   AF-A0A4Q4TQK8-F1
#
_cell.length_a   1.000
_cell.length_b   1.000
_cell.length_c   1.000
_cell.angle_alpha   90.00
_cell.angle_beta   90.00
_cell.angle_gamma   90.00
#
_symmetry.space_group_name_H-M   'P 1'
#
loop_
_entity.id
_entity.type
_entity.pdbx_description
1 polymer ?
#
loop_
_entity_poly.entity_id
_entity_poly.type
_entity_poly.pdbx_seq_one_letter_code
_entity_poly.pdbx_strand_id
1 'polypeptide(L)'
;MPSQAAVIASAYSFSLRVGRRSSAIDPWHFSATRRSMTKSVCIIGAGPSGLVAAKTLLQDVTPGSFKVTVFEAQSRIGGLWPNRKDDGGGLVHPLMIANQSRHTVQFSDLAWHESDPQMPRAWQVGQYLERYLKRYVGGADIRLGHRVVHAELEDGGPWRVQTESSNGPETSVFDYLLVGTGFFGKPAWPDYVPREAEVPIIHSSKYRNLESLLANQKGRGGKILVVGGQMSGIEIAGTIATHLSSAVNSPDEKEIEGPERYSVHHAAHRPVWVFPLFTSPKVNRSLPN
;
A
#
# COMPACT_ATOMS: atom_id res chain seq x y z
N MET A 1 30.06 -23.59 9.56
CA MET A 1 28.59 -23.71 9.42
C MET A 1 28.14 -22.71 8.36
N PRO A 2 27.22 -23.03 7.44
CA PRO A 2 26.81 -22.05 6.43
C PRO A 2 25.99 -20.95 7.12
N SER A 3 26.54 -19.74 7.15
CA SER A 3 25.87 -18.55 7.68
C SER A 3 24.64 -18.23 6.83
N GLN A 4 23.49 -18.11 7.48
CA GLN A 4 22.29 -17.56 6.85
C GLN A 4 22.51 -16.05 6.70
N ALA A 5 22.10 -15.50 5.55
CA ALA A 5 22.39 -14.12 5.16
C ALA A 5 21.26 -13.15 5.54
N ALA A 6 20.00 -13.58 5.39
CA ALA A 6 18.83 -12.82 5.81
C ALA A 6 17.55 -13.68 5.82
N VAL A 7 16.57 -13.29 6.64
CA VAL A 7 15.20 -13.84 6.61
C VAL A 7 14.19 -12.73 6.31
N ILE A 8 13.29 -12.95 5.33
CA ILE A 8 12.20 -12.02 5.01
C ILE A 8 10.86 -12.64 5.41
N ALA A 9 10.20 -12.10 6.44
CA ALA A 9 8.90 -12.60 6.89
C ALA A 9 7.73 -11.82 6.25
N SER A 10 6.73 -12.56 5.74
CA SER A 10 5.43 -12.04 5.29
C SER A 10 4.33 -12.91 5.88
N ALA A 11 3.53 -12.37 6.79
CA ALA A 11 2.40 -13.09 7.39
C ALA A 11 1.14 -12.23 7.48
N TYR A 12 -0.02 -12.88 7.56
CA TYR A 12 -1.33 -12.24 7.72
C TYR A 12 -2.07 -12.93 8.87
N SER A 13 -2.76 -12.14 9.70
CA SER A 13 -3.76 -12.63 10.67
C SER A 13 -4.92 -11.64 10.76
N PHE A 14 -6.14 -12.17 10.86
CA PHE A 14 -7.42 -11.45 10.81
C PHE A 14 -8.14 -11.57 12.15
N SER A 15 -8.60 -10.44 12.70
CA SER A 15 -9.68 -10.43 13.69
C SER A 15 -10.34 -9.05 13.67
N LEU A 16 -11.61 -9.01 13.25
CA LEU A 16 -12.48 -7.83 13.34
C LEU A 16 -13.76 -8.30 14.04
N ARG A 17 -14.01 -7.78 15.24
CA ARG A 17 -15.34 -7.82 15.88
C ARG A 17 -16.00 -6.47 15.67
N VAL A 18 -17.05 -6.45 14.86
CA VAL A 18 -17.98 -5.33 14.76
C VAL A 18 -19.28 -5.77 15.42
N GLY A 19 -19.62 -5.16 16.55
CA GLY A 19 -20.90 -5.37 17.22
C GLY A 19 -22.02 -4.74 16.41
N ARG A 20 -23.05 -5.53 16.05
CA ARG A 20 -24.31 -5.02 15.50
C ARG A 20 -25.28 -4.72 16.65
N ARG A 21 -25.97 -3.57 16.56
CA ARG A 21 -27.31 -3.42 17.13
C ARG A 21 -28.26 -2.86 16.08
N SER A 22 -29.48 -3.41 16.10
CA SER A 22 -30.60 -3.10 15.23
C SER A 22 -31.54 -2.14 15.95
N SER A 23 -32.05 -1.12 15.25
CA SER A 23 -33.32 -0.50 15.56
C SER A 23 -34.01 -0.06 14.27
N ALA A 24 -35.30 -0.38 14.18
CA ALA A 24 -36.18 -0.03 13.07
C ALA A 24 -36.50 1.46 13.07
N ILE A 25 -36.72 2.05 11.89
CA ILE A 25 -37.15 3.44 11.71
C ILE A 25 -38.49 3.43 10.96
N ASP A 26 -39.46 4.12 11.54
CA ASP A 26 -40.84 4.30 11.09
C ASP A 26 -40.89 5.24 9.87
N PRO A 27 -41.58 4.91 8.77
CA PRO A 27 -41.78 5.81 7.65
C PRO A 27 -42.97 6.74 7.92
N TRP A 28 -43.01 7.90 7.27
CA TRP A 28 -44.10 8.89 7.23
C TRP A 28 -44.02 10.08 8.19
N HIS A 29 -43.07 11.00 7.92
CA HIS A 29 -43.34 12.43 8.05
C HIS A 29 -42.61 13.21 6.94
N PHE A 30 -43.32 13.51 5.85
CA PHE A 30 -42.90 14.53 4.90
C PHE A 30 -43.28 15.91 5.46
N SER A 31 -42.27 16.71 5.85
CA SER A 31 -42.41 18.14 6.10
C SER A 31 -41.51 18.90 5.14
N ALA A 32 -42.14 19.77 4.35
CA ALA A 32 -41.50 20.60 3.35
C ALA A 32 -40.63 21.70 3.99
N THR A 33 -39.51 21.99 3.32
CA THR A 33 -38.61 23.15 3.53
C THR A 33 -37.62 23.06 4.71
N ARG A 34 -36.88 21.96 4.82
CA ARG A 34 -35.51 22.09 5.34
C ARG A 34 -34.66 22.71 4.24
N ARG A 35 -34.18 23.95 4.42
CA ARG A 35 -32.91 24.36 3.80
C ARG A 35 -31.95 23.20 4.04
N SER A 36 -31.51 22.51 2.99
CA SER A 36 -30.49 21.47 3.13
C SER A 36 -29.26 22.15 3.72
N MET A 37 -29.11 22.07 5.03
CA MET A 37 -27.93 22.55 5.73
C MET A 37 -26.79 21.64 5.29
N THR A 38 -25.78 22.22 4.64
CA THR A 38 -24.56 21.51 4.23
C THR A 38 -24.03 20.71 5.39
N LYS A 39 -23.89 19.40 5.20
CA LYS A 39 -23.42 18.45 6.21
C LYS A 39 -21.91 18.31 6.17
N SER A 40 -21.25 18.34 7.31
CA SER A 40 -19.79 18.17 7.37
C SER A 40 -19.41 16.69 7.39
N VAL A 41 -18.41 16.33 6.59
CA VAL A 41 -17.95 14.95 6.45
C VAL A 41 -16.45 14.87 6.68
N CYS A 42 -16.04 14.04 7.63
CA CYS A 42 -14.65 13.65 7.83
C CYS A 42 -14.34 12.36 7.07
N ILE A 43 -13.28 12.38 6.28
CA ILE A 43 -12.72 11.19 5.64
C ILE A 43 -11.32 10.95 6.22
N ILE A 44 -11.08 9.76 6.76
CA ILE A 44 -9.77 9.37 7.28
C ILE A 44 -8.99 8.63 6.19
N GLY A 45 -7.94 9.25 5.67
CA GLY A 45 -7.02 8.72 4.67
C GLY A 45 -7.27 9.29 3.28
N ALA A 46 -6.20 9.74 2.62
CA ALA A 46 -6.20 10.25 1.23
C ALA A 46 -5.60 9.24 0.24
N GLY A 47 -5.80 7.94 0.50
CA GLY A 47 -5.55 6.86 -0.47
C GLY A 47 -6.70 6.71 -1.49
N PRO A 48 -6.67 5.68 -2.35
CA PRO A 48 -7.69 5.46 -3.38
C PRO A 48 -9.12 5.52 -2.85
N SER A 49 -9.41 4.84 -1.73
CA SER A 49 -10.76 4.80 -1.14
C SER A 49 -11.23 6.16 -0.65
N GLY A 50 -10.37 6.93 0.01
CA GLY A 50 -10.72 8.26 0.50
C GLY A 50 -10.93 9.28 -0.63
N LEU A 51 -10.12 9.20 -1.68
CA LEU A 51 -10.25 10.06 -2.86
C LEU A 51 -11.56 9.79 -3.61
N VAL A 52 -11.94 8.51 -3.81
CA VAL A 52 -13.23 8.16 -4.41
C VAL A 52 -14.39 8.61 -3.53
N ALA A 53 -14.32 8.39 -2.21
CA ALA A 53 -15.35 8.86 -1.30
C ALA A 53 -15.53 10.39 -1.35
N ALA A 54 -14.43 11.15 -1.37
CA ALA A 54 -14.45 12.59 -1.49
C ALA A 54 -15.05 13.02 -2.85
N LYS A 55 -14.63 12.39 -3.95
CA LYS A 55 -15.20 12.64 -5.28
C LYS A 55 -16.71 12.43 -5.28
N THR A 56 -17.20 11.31 -4.75
CA THR A 56 -18.63 10.99 -4.76
C THR A 56 -19.45 12.04 -4.00
N LEU A 57 -18.97 12.46 -2.82
CA LEU A 57 -19.65 13.49 -2.02
C LEU A 57 -19.60 14.89 -2.62
N LEU A 58 -18.65 15.16 -3.52
CA LEU A 58 -18.50 16.46 -4.17
C LEU A 58 -19.17 16.53 -5.55
N GLN A 59 -19.20 15.42 -6.29
CA GLN A 59 -19.55 15.39 -7.72
C GLN A 59 -20.85 14.63 -8.02
N ASP A 60 -21.17 13.59 -7.26
CA ASP A 60 -22.25 12.63 -7.60
C ASP A 60 -23.53 12.86 -6.78
N VAL A 61 -23.60 13.95 -6.02
CA VAL A 61 -24.72 14.34 -5.16
C VAL A 61 -25.08 15.80 -5.40
N THR A 62 -26.24 16.24 -4.90
CA THR A 62 -26.69 17.63 -5.04
C THR A 62 -25.59 18.59 -4.57
N PRO A 63 -25.12 19.52 -5.42
CA PRO A 63 -24.04 20.44 -5.07
C PRO A 63 -24.32 21.20 -3.76
N GLY A 64 -23.31 21.30 -2.91
CA GLY A 64 -23.42 21.94 -1.59
C GLY A 64 -24.09 21.10 -0.50
N SER A 65 -24.45 19.83 -0.77
CA SER A 65 -24.96 18.93 0.27
C SER A 65 -23.93 18.61 1.35
N PHE A 66 -22.65 18.52 0.97
CA PHE A 66 -21.56 18.15 1.87
C PHE A 66 -20.39 19.13 1.83
N LYS A 67 -19.81 19.38 3.01
CA LYS A 67 -18.48 19.99 3.18
C LYS A 67 -17.53 18.89 3.59
N VAL A 68 -16.60 18.53 2.70
CA VAL A 68 -15.71 17.38 2.86
C VAL A 68 -14.36 17.83 3.40
N THR A 69 -13.89 17.20 4.47
CA THR A 69 -12.52 17.32 4.98
C THR A 69 -11.87 15.94 4.97
N VAL A 70 -10.68 15.83 4.37
CA VAL A 70 -9.90 14.59 4.31
C VAL A 70 -8.64 14.77 5.15
N PHE A 71 -8.47 13.94 6.18
CA PHE A 71 -7.24 13.91 6.98
C PHE A 71 -6.32 12.79 6.49
N GLU A 72 -5.07 13.11 6.23
CA GLU A 72 -4.04 12.15 5.82
C GLU A 72 -2.82 12.28 6.73
N ALA A 73 -2.36 11.15 7.28
CA ALA A 73 -1.24 11.11 8.20
C ALA A 73 0.11 11.37 7.50
N GLN A 74 0.22 11.04 6.21
CA GLN A 74 1.40 11.31 5.40
C GLN A 74 1.41 12.75 4.89
N SER A 75 2.59 13.25 4.50
CA SER A 75 2.76 14.56 3.87
C SER A 75 2.35 14.60 2.38
N ARG A 76 1.75 13.51 1.89
CA ARG A 76 1.27 13.34 0.51
C ARG A 76 0.01 12.47 0.48
N ILE A 77 -0.74 12.57 -0.61
CA ILE A 77 -1.85 11.65 -0.92
C ILE A 77 -1.33 10.31 -1.47
N GLY A 78 -2.23 9.37 -1.70
CA GLY A 78 -1.96 8.10 -2.41
C GLY A 78 -1.89 6.88 -1.50
N GLY A 79 -1.72 7.10 -0.20
CA GLY A 79 -1.68 6.04 0.81
C GLY A 79 -0.51 5.09 0.58
N LEU A 80 -0.80 3.88 0.13
CA LEU A 80 0.20 2.85 -0.20
C LEU A 80 1.08 3.25 -1.40
N TRP A 81 0.50 4.01 -2.34
CA TRP A 81 1.12 4.31 -3.63
C TRP A 81 1.96 5.59 -3.54
N PRO A 82 3.29 5.52 -3.68
CA PRO A 82 4.12 6.72 -3.81
C PRO A 82 3.75 7.45 -5.11
N ASN A 83 4.03 8.75 -5.18
CA ASN A 83 3.80 9.58 -6.37
C ASN A 83 5.11 9.98 -7.09
N ARG A 84 6.26 9.63 -6.49
CA ARG A 84 7.59 9.93 -7.03
C ARG A 84 8.46 8.68 -7.07
N LYS A 85 9.41 8.66 -8.00
CA LYS A 85 10.37 7.55 -8.18
C LYS A 85 11.34 7.39 -7.01
N ASP A 86 11.62 8.48 -6.31
CA ASP A 86 12.59 8.59 -5.21
C ASP A 86 11.96 8.44 -3.81
N ASP A 87 10.65 8.17 -3.72
CA ASP A 87 9.92 8.02 -2.45
C ASP A 87 10.16 6.65 -1.80
N GLY A 88 11.40 6.40 -1.36
CA GLY A 88 11.82 5.15 -0.74
C GLY A 88 11.30 4.92 0.69
N GLY A 89 10.73 5.96 1.31
CA GLY A 89 10.25 5.96 2.70
C GLY A 89 8.91 5.27 2.91
N GLY A 90 8.15 5.04 1.84
CA GLY A 90 6.85 4.36 1.87
C GLY A 90 6.92 2.85 2.16
N LEU A 91 5.76 2.19 2.24
CA LEU A 91 5.66 0.74 2.47
C LEU A 91 5.91 -0.10 1.22
N VAL A 92 5.73 0.51 0.04
CA VAL A 92 5.94 -0.10 -1.28
C VAL A 92 7.13 0.58 -1.95
N HIS A 93 7.96 -0.22 -2.62
CA HIS A 93 9.06 0.31 -3.43
C HIS A 93 8.50 1.08 -4.64
N PRO A 94 8.91 2.34 -4.91
CA PRO A 94 8.35 3.14 -5.99
C PRO A 94 8.38 2.49 -7.37
N LEU A 95 9.45 1.72 -7.66
CA LEU A 95 9.63 1.06 -8.95
C LEU A 95 8.92 -0.30 -9.07
N MET A 96 8.25 -0.77 -8.03
CA MET A 96 7.45 -2.00 -8.09
C MET A 96 6.37 -1.88 -9.16
N ILE A 97 6.12 -2.93 -9.93
CA ILE A 97 5.12 -2.95 -10.99
C ILE A 97 3.78 -3.39 -10.39
N ALA A 98 2.67 -2.74 -10.75
CA ALA A 98 1.34 -3.18 -10.38
C ALA A 98 1.06 -4.56 -10.99
N ASN A 99 0.43 -5.45 -10.24
CA ASN A 99 0.05 -6.79 -10.69
C ASN A 99 -1.18 -6.81 -11.62
N GLN A 100 -1.69 -5.63 -11.98
CA GLN A 100 -2.89 -5.42 -12.78
C GLN A 100 -2.56 -4.44 -13.92
N SER A 101 -3.17 -4.65 -15.08
CA SER A 101 -2.97 -3.77 -16.23
C SER A 101 -3.60 -2.41 -16.01
N ARG A 102 -3.11 -1.36 -16.69
CA ARG A 102 -3.69 -0.01 -16.67
C ARG A 102 -5.20 0.01 -16.93
N HIS A 103 -5.73 -0.92 -17.73
CA HIS A 103 -7.17 -0.98 -18.03
C HIS A 103 -8.01 -1.55 -16.88
N THR A 104 -7.39 -2.27 -15.93
CA THR A 104 -8.08 -2.86 -14.77
C THR A 104 -7.75 -2.11 -13.48
N VAL A 105 -6.57 -1.50 -13.38
CA VAL A 105 -6.17 -0.64 -12.26
C VAL A 105 -6.51 0.83 -12.52
N GLN A 106 -7.78 1.11 -12.77
CA GLN A 106 -8.29 2.47 -12.99
C GLN A 106 -9.63 2.68 -12.29
N PHE A 107 -9.98 3.94 -12.05
CA PHE A 107 -11.32 4.32 -11.64
C PHE A 107 -12.21 4.39 -12.88
N SER A 108 -13.51 4.14 -12.71
CA SER A 108 -14.47 4.08 -13.81
C SER A 108 -14.59 5.39 -14.58
N ASP A 109 -14.24 6.51 -13.96
CA ASP A 109 -14.38 7.88 -14.45
C ASP A 109 -13.03 8.58 -14.71
N LEU A 110 -11.90 7.87 -14.66
CA LEU A 110 -10.60 8.40 -15.09
C LEU A 110 -9.75 7.32 -15.76
N ALA A 111 -9.50 7.51 -17.05
CA ALA A 111 -8.59 6.64 -17.80
C ALA A 111 -7.11 7.00 -17.55
N TRP A 112 -6.23 6.02 -17.76
CA TRP A 112 -4.80 6.26 -17.93
C TRP A 112 -4.49 6.99 -19.24
N HIS A 113 -3.33 7.64 -19.33
CA HIS A 113 -2.90 8.21 -20.61
C HIS A 113 -2.47 7.10 -21.56
N GLU A 114 -2.61 7.34 -22.86
CA GLU A 114 -2.21 6.37 -23.89
C GLU A 114 -0.71 6.04 -23.82
N SER A 115 0.11 7.01 -23.41
CA SER A 115 1.56 6.85 -23.21
C SER A 115 1.95 6.13 -21.92
N ASP A 116 1.02 5.89 -20.98
CA ASP A 116 1.32 5.19 -19.73
C ASP A 116 1.55 3.69 -20.01
N PRO A 117 2.50 3.03 -19.32
CA PRO A 117 2.82 1.63 -19.57
C PRO A 117 1.63 0.71 -19.25
N GLN A 118 1.57 -0.44 -19.95
CA GLN A 118 0.52 -1.43 -19.76
C GLN A 118 0.42 -1.93 -18.32
N MET A 119 1.57 -2.07 -17.66
CA MET A 119 1.68 -2.43 -16.25
C MET A 119 2.37 -1.26 -15.53
N PRO A 120 1.62 -0.35 -14.88
CA PRO A 120 2.19 0.85 -14.27
C PRO A 120 3.06 0.50 -13.06
N ARG A 121 4.11 1.29 -12.85
CA ARG A 121 4.90 1.25 -11.61
C ARG A 121 4.13 1.93 -10.49
N ALA A 122 4.46 1.60 -9.24
CA ALA A 122 3.79 2.12 -8.06
C ALA A 122 3.78 3.65 -8.02
N TRP A 123 4.90 4.30 -8.38
CA TRP A 123 4.98 5.76 -8.47
C TRP A 123 4.00 6.37 -9.50
N GLN A 124 3.71 5.65 -10.59
CA GLN A 124 2.77 6.08 -11.64
C GLN A 124 1.33 5.93 -11.17
N VAL A 125 1.03 4.94 -10.31
CA VAL A 125 -0.27 4.84 -9.63
C VAL A 125 -0.49 6.03 -8.71
N GLY A 126 0.51 6.48 -7.95
CA GLY A 126 0.38 7.71 -7.17
C GLY A 126 0.12 8.95 -8.04
N GLN A 127 0.82 9.09 -9.18
CA GLN A 127 0.55 10.20 -10.11
C GLN A 127 -0.85 10.13 -10.71
N TYR A 128 -1.35 8.93 -11.01
CA TYR A 128 -2.74 8.73 -11.43
C TYR A 128 -3.71 9.24 -10.36
N LEU A 129 -3.45 8.96 -9.07
CA LEU A 129 -4.27 9.45 -7.95
C LEU A 129 -4.18 10.98 -7.77
N GLU A 130 -3.02 11.59 -8.02
CA GLU A 130 -2.88 13.06 -8.03
C GLU A 130 -3.72 13.71 -9.13
N ARG A 131 -3.75 13.11 -10.32
CA ARG A 131 -4.64 13.56 -11.41
C ARG A 131 -6.10 13.44 -11.00
N TYR A 132 -6.48 12.35 -10.34
CA TYR A 132 -7.84 12.16 -9.84
C TYR A 132 -8.24 13.23 -8.82
N LEU A 133 -7.37 13.50 -7.84
CA LEU A 133 -7.55 14.58 -6.86
C LEU A 133 -7.78 15.92 -7.57
N LYS A 134 -6.88 16.30 -8.49
CA LYS A 134 -6.96 17.57 -9.23
C LYS A 134 -8.23 17.68 -10.06
N ARG A 135 -8.71 16.57 -10.64
CA ARG A 135 -9.84 16.56 -11.56
C ARG A 135 -11.19 16.63 -10.87
N TYR A 136 -11.33 16.00 -9.69
CA TYR A 136 -12.65 15.76 -9.09
C TYR A 136 -12.78 16.20 -7.62
N VAL A 137 -11.67 16.36 -6.90
CA VAL A 137 -11.67 16.50 -5.44
C VAL A 137 -11.27 17.92 -4.99
N GLY A 138 -11.11 18.87 -5.91
CA GLY A 138 -10.68 20.25 -5.61
C GLY A 138 -11.58 21.04 -4.65
N GLY A 139 -12.80 20.56 -4.36
CA GLY A 139 -13.72 21.16 -3.39
C GLY A 139 -13.57 20.64 -1.95
N ALA A 140 -12.70 19.66 -1.70
CA ALA A 140 -12.44 19.15 -0.35
C ALA A 140 -11.32 19.94 0.36
N ASP A 141 -11.42 20.07 1.67
CA ASP A 141 -10.32 20.48 2.56
C ASP A 141 -9.40 19.28 2.81
N ILE A 142 -8.27 19.20 2.09
CA ILE A 142 -7.30 18.10 2.21
C ILE A 142 -6.20 18.51 3.21
N ARG A 143 -6.16 17.84 4.35
CA ARG A 143 -5.22 18.09 5.44
C ARG A 143 -4.18 16.99 5.52
N LEU A 144 -3.05 17.21 4.84
CA LEU A 144 -1.87 16.33 4.88
C LEU A 144 -1.07 16.52 6.16
N GLY A 145 -0.34 15.49 6.60
CA GLY A 145 0.41 15.52 7.87
C GLY A 145 -0.46 15.58 9.12
N HIS A 146 -1.76 15.26 9.00
CA HIS A 146 -2.73 15.24 10.11
C HIS A 146 -3.18 13.80 10.34
N ARG A 147 -2.73 13.19 11.43
CA ARG A 147 -3.11 11.83 11.80
C ARG A 147 -4.31 11.87 12.72
N VAL A 148 -5.40 11.23 12.30
CA VAL A 148 -6.51 10.96 13.20
C VAL A 148 -6.07 9.91 14.21
N VAL A 149 -6.11 10.25 15.50
CA VAL A 149 -5.71 9.37 16.62
C VAL A 149 -6.90 8.83 17.39
N HIS A 150 -8.02 9.54 17.38
CA HIS A 150 -9.27 9.11 18.02
C HIS A 150 -10.48 9.65 17.26
N ALA A 151 -11.54 8.85 17.19
CA ALA A 151 -12.83 9.27 16.65
C ALA A 151 -13.94 8.60 17.43
N GLU A 152 -14.87 9.39 17.94
CA GLU A 152 -15.99 8.92 18.76
C GLU A 152 -17.30 9.56 18.29
N LEU A 153 -18.36 8.76 18.27
CA LEU A 153 -19.71 9.24 18.02
C LEU A 153 -20.27 9.71 19.36
N GLU A 154 -20.60 10.99 19.47
CA GLU A 154 -21.33 11.51 20.63
C GLU A 154 -22.74 10.91 20.63
N ASP A 155 -23.33 10.61 21.80
CA ASP A 155 -24.61 9.89 21.91
C ASP A 155 -25.74 10.54 21.09
N GLY A 156 -26.10 9.92 19.96
CA GLY A 156 -27.09 10.45 19.01
C GLY A 156 -26.67 11.74 18.29
N GLY A 157 -25.42 12.16 18.45
CA GLY A 157 -24.85 13.41 17.98
C GLY A 157 -23.79 13.25 16.88
N PRO A 158 -22.93 14.26 16.69
CA PRO A 158 -21.90 14.25 15.66
C PRO A 158 -20.67 13.42 16.07
N TRP A 159 -19.77 13.19 15.12
CA TRP A 159 -18.47 12.60 15.35
C TRP A 159 -17.48 13.65 15.88
N ARG A 160 -16.88 13.38 17.04
CA ARG A 160 -15.71 14.10 17.54
C ARG A 160 -14.45 13.39 17.05
N VAL A 161 -13.59 14.10 16.33
CA VAL A 161 -12.39 13.57 15.69
C VAL A 161 -11.17 14.32 16.23
N GLN A 162 -10.22 13.60 16.81
CA GLN A 162 -8.95 14.13 17.30
C GLN A 162 -7.83 13.84 16.31
N THR A 163 -7.06 14.87 15.97
CA THR A 163 -5.93 14.78 15.04
C THR A 163 -4.65 15.30 15.66
N GLU A 164 -3.52 14.68 15.33
CA GLU A 164 -2.18 15.16 15.64
C GLU A 164 -1.46 15.62 14.37
N SER A 165 -0.84 16.80 14.44
CA SER A 165 0.01 17.36 13.38
C SER A 165 1.28 17.99 13.98
N SER A 166 2.14 18.56 13.13
CA SER A 166 3.29 19.36 13.60
C SER A 166 2.89 20.59 14.41
N ASN A 167 1.65 21.07 14.28
CA ASN A 167 1.12 22.22 15.00
C ASN A 167 0.51 21.83 16.37
N GLY A 168 0.51 20.53 16.70
CA GLY A 168 -0.09 20.00 17.92
C GLY A 168 -1.41 19.26 17.68
N PRO A 169 -2.07 18.84 18.78
CA PRO A 169 -3.35 18.16 18.71
C PRO A 169 -4.49 19.14 18.43
N GLU A 170 -5.43 18.73 17.59
CA GLU A 170 -6.67 19.45 17.26
C GLU A 170 -7.87 18.53 17.44
N THR A 171 -9.03 19.11 17.77
CA THR A 171 -10.32 18.40 17.79
C THR A 171 -11.30 19.09 16.87
N SER A 172 -11.96 18.32 16.01
CA SER A 172 -12.97 18.80 15.08
C SER A 172 -14.23 17.94 15.17
N VAL A 173 -15.38 18.50 14.79
CA VAL A 173 -16.69 17.85 14.88
C VAL A 173 -17.32 17.73 13.50
N PHE A 174 -17.86 16.56 13.17
CA PHE A 174 -18.41 16.24 11.85
C PHE A 174 -19.76 15.53 11.93
N ASP A 175 -20.69 15.83 11.03
CA ASP A 175 -21.96 15.07 10.94
C ASP A 175 -21.72 13.60 10.57
N TYR A 176 -20.74 13.34 9.70
CA TYR A 176 -20.43 12.00 9.19
C TYR A 176 -18.93 11.70 9.21
N LEU A 177 -18.60 10.41 9.36
CA LEU A 177 -17.24 9.89 9.33
C LEU A 177 -17.15 8.74 8.32
N LEU A 178 -16.14 8.78 7.44
CA LEU A 178 -15.79 7.68 6.54
C LEU A 178 -14.34 7.27 6.80
N VAL A 179 -14.11 5.97 6.96
CA VAL A 179 -12.78 5.41 7.22
C VAL A 179 -12.21 4.80 5.93
N GLY A 180 -11.15 5.43 5.40
CA GLY A 180 -10.43 5.05 4.18
C GLY A 180 -8.95 4.73 4.42
N THR A 181 -8.59 4.26 5.62
CA THR A 181 -7.20 4.03 6.06
C THR A 181 -6.49 2.86 5.37
N GLY A 182 -7.24 1.99 4.68
CA GLY A 182 -6.72 0.77 4.08
C GLY A 182 -6.28 -0.26 5.13
N PHE A 183 -5.63 -1.33 4.67
CA PHE A 183 -5.29 -2.49 5.52
C PHE A 183 -3.81 -2.86 5.56
N PHE A 184 -2.98 -2.28 4.67
CA PHE A 184 -1.54 -2.58 4.60
C PHE A 184 -0.67 -1.63 5.44
N GLY A 185 -1.25 -0.75 6.26
CA GLY A 185 -0.51 0.29 6.99
C GLY A 185 0.43 -0.19 8.11
N LYS A 186 0.20 -1.40 8.65
CA LYS A 186 1.01 -1.99 9.73
C LYS A 186 1.54 -3.37 9.30
N PRO A 187 2.87 -3.58 9.29
CA PRO A 187 3.45 -4.91 9.07
C PRO A 187 2.93 -5.94 10.05
N ALA A 188 2.50 -7.09 9.55
CA ALA A 188 2.08 -8.22 10.37
C ALA A 188 3.27 -9.15 10.62
N TRP A 189 3.78 -9.10 11.84
CA TRP A 189 4.92 -9.88 12.29
C TRP A 189 4.42 -11.10 13.09
N PRO A 190 4.75 -12.34 12.71
CA PRO A 190 4.36 -13.50 13.50
C PRO A 190 5.04 -13.52 14.87
N ASP A 191 4.29 -13.82 15.93
CA ASP A 191 4.81 -13.85 17.30
C ASP A 191 5.93 -14.88 17.50
N TYR A 192 5.91 -15.97 16.71
CA TYR A 192 6.93 -17.02 16.75
C TYR A 192 8.21 -16.68 15.96
N VAL A 193 8.23 -15.58 15.20
CA VAL A 193 9.46 -15.11 14.52
C VAL A 193 10.16 -14.13 15.44
N PRO A 194 11.41 -14.41 15.87
CA PRO A 194 12.14 -13.49 16.73
C PRO A 194 12.41 -12.17 16.00
N ARG A 195 12.36 -11.04 16.71
CA ARG A 195 12.68 -9.72 16.14
C ARG A 195 14.16 -9.53 15.88
N GLU A 196 14.98 -10.18 16.68
CA GLU A 196 16.44 -10.13 16.62
C GLU A 196 16.97 -11.56 16.64
N ALA A 197 17.99 -11.80 15.83
CA ALA A 197 18.72 -13.06 15.76
C ALA A 197 20.15 -12.76 15.32
N GLU A 198 21.03 -13.76 15.38
CA GLU A 198 22.40 -13.65 14.84
C GLU A 198 22.41 -13.37 13.33
N VAL A 199 21.30 -13.69 12.66
CA VAL A 199 21.07 -13.47 11.23
C VAL A 199 20.09 -12.30 11.07
N PRO A 200 20.34 -11.34 10.16
CA PRO A 200 19.42 -10.24 9.91
C PRO A 200 18.01 -10.75 9.52
N ILE A 201 16.97 -10.23 10.18
CA ILE A 201 15.57 -10.52 9.86
C ILE A 201 14.89 -9.19 9.50
N ILE A 202 14.25 -9.13 8.34
CA ILE A 202 13.49 -7.97 7.89
C ILE A 202 12.07 -8.37 7.48
N HIS A 203 11.12 -7.44 7.61
CA HIS A 203 9.79 -7.64 7.02
C HIS A 203 9.83 -7.24 5.54
N SER A 204 8.96 -7.83 4.71
CA SER A 204 8.87 -7.50 3.26
C SER A 204 8.72 -6.00 2.99
N SER A 205 7.96 -5.28 3.83
CA SER A 205 7.79 -3.81 3.76
C SER A 205 9.08 -3.00 3.96
N LYS A 206 10.15 -3.60 4.46
CA LYS A 206 11.47 -2.98 4.66
C LYS A 206 12.49 -3.38 3.58
N TYR A 207 12.23 -4.42 2.80
CA TYR A 207 13.12 -4.80 1.70
C TYR A 207 13.13 -3.72 0.61
N ARG A 208 14.30 -3.32 0.14
CA ARG A 208 14.47 -2.30 -0.93
C ARG A 208 15.30 -2.81 -2.08
N ASN A 209 16.50 -3.32 -1.81
CA ASN A 209 17.43 -3.82 -2.82
C ASN A 209 18.38 -4.85 -2.22
N LEU A 210 19.23 -5.47 -3.06
CA LEU A 210 20.22 -6.45 -2.62
C LEU A 210 21.34 -5.82 -1.80
N GLU A 211 21.80 -4.62 -2.14
CA GLU A 211 22.87 -3.93 -1.43
C GLU A 211 22.52 -3.74 0.05
N SER A 212 21.35 -3.17 0.36
CA SER A 212 20.88 -3.00 1.74
C SER A 212 20.62 -4.34 2.45
N LEU A 213 20.20 -5.37 1.72
CA LEU A 213 20.00 -6.71 2.28
C LEU A 213 21.33 -7.38 2.66
N LEU A 214 22.38 -7.16 1.85
CA LEU A 214 23.66 -7.86 1.95
C LEU A 214 24.79 -6.99 2.50
N ALA A 215 24.52 -5.74 2.92
CA ALA A 215 25.52 -4.78 3.39
C ALA A 215 26.49 -5.35 4.43
N ASN A 216 25.99 -6.23 5.30
CA ASN A 216 26.78 -6.85 6.37
C ASN A 216 27.47 -8.18 5.98
N GLN A 217 27.27 -8.66 4.76
CA GLN A 217 27.71 -10.00 4.32
C GLN A 217 28.97 -10.01 3.44
N LYS A 218 29.56 -8.85 3.08
CA LYS A 218 30.88 -8.64 2.42
C LYS A 218 31.43 -9.84 1.63
N GLY A 219 30.68 -10.35 0.65
CA GLY A 219 31.10 -11.45 -0.23
C GLY A 219 31.33 -12.82 0.45
N ARG A 220 30.94 -13.00 1.72
CA ARG A 220 31.04 -14.29 2.44
C ARG A 220 30.08 -15.35 1.90
N GLY A 221 29.10 -14.94 1.08
CA GLY A 221 28.03 -15.81 0.62
C GLY A 221 27.03 -16.14 1.74
N GLY A 222 26.05 -16.97 1.42
CA GLY A 222 25.08 -17.43 2.41
C GLY A 222 23.70 -17.71 1.85
N LYS A 223 22.80 -18.12 2.74
CA LYS A 223 21.42 -18.47 2.40
C LYS A 223 20.48 -17.30 2.69
N ILE A 224 19.76 -16.83 1.69
CA ILE A 224 18.67 -15.86 1.85
C ILE A 224 17.36 -16.63 1.93
N LEU A 225 16.68 -16.56 3.07
CA LEU A 225 15.39 -17.22 3.28
C LEU A 225 14.25 -16.21 3.12
N VAL A 226 13.34 -16.45 2.19
CA VAL A 226 12.10 -15.71 2.06
C VAL A 226 10.96 -16.56 2.60
N VAL A 227 10.18 -16.03 3.53
CA VAL A 227 9.06 -16.72 4.20
C VAL A 227 7.75 -16.05 3.82
N GLY A 228 6.83 -16.84 3.24
CA GLY A 228 5.50 -16.41 2.84
C GLY A 228 5.21 -16.69 1.38
N GLY A 229 4.07 -17.33 1.11
CA GLY A 229 3.65 -17.76 -0.23
C GLY A 229 2.64 -16.83 -0.92
N GLN A 230 2.53 -15.59 -0.48
CA GLN A 230 1.67 -14.55 -1.08
C GLN A 230 2.50 -13.64 -1.99
N MET A 231 1.84 -12.71 -2.69
CA MET A 231 2.44 -11.87 -3.75
C MET A 231 3.81 -11.31 -3.37
N SER A 232 3.93 -10.58 -2.24
CA SER A 232 5.19 -9.98 -1.83
C SER A 232 6.30 -11.00 -1.59
N GLY A 233 6.00 -12.16 -0.97
CA GLY A 233 7.01 -13.18 -0.72
C GLY A 233 7.51 -13.82 -2.02
N ILE A 234 6.60 -14.10 -2.95
CA ILE A 234 6.93 -14.66 -4.27
C ILE A 234 7.75 -13.66 -5.09
N GLU A 235 7.29 -12.41 -5.17
CA GLU A 235 7.95 -11.36 -5.95
C GLU A 235 9.33 -11.02 -5.39
N ILE A 236 9.48 -10.91 -4.07
CA ILE A 236 10.78 -10.66 -3.44
C ILE A 236 11.73 -11.82 -3.71
N ALA A 237 11.30 -13.08 -3.54
CA ALA A 237 12.13 -14.24 -3.84
C ALA A 237 12.59 -14.25 -5.31
N GLY A 238 11.68 -14.04 -6.25
CA GLY A 238 11.99 -13.97 -7.67
C GLY A 238 12.89 -12.78 -8.04
N THR A 239 12.66 -11.62 -7.43
CA THR A 239 13.47 -10.41 -7.64
C THR A 239 14.90 -10.63 -7.17
N ILE A 240 15.09 -11.14 -5.95
CA ILE A 240 16.42 -11.44 -5.40
C ILE A 240 17.13 -12.46 -6.30
N ALA A 241 16.47 -13.54 -6.70
CA ALA A 241 17.07 -14.56 -7.57
C ALA A 241 17.47 -13.98 -8.93
N THR A 242 16.62 -13.15 -9.54
CA THR A 242 16.89 -12.51 -10.84
C THR A 242 18.04 -11.52 -10.75
N HIS A 243 18.08 -10.71 -9.69
CA HIS A 243 19.15 -9.74 -9.48
C HIS A 243 20.50 -10.42 -9.18
N LEU A 244 20.52 -11.48 -8.36
CA LEU A 244 21.73 -12.27 -8.15
C LEU A 244 22.21 -12.93 -9.45
N SER A 245 21.30 -13.52 -10.23
CA SER A 245 21.64 -14.08 -11.54
C SER A 245 22.20 -13.01 -12.49
N SER A 246 21.61 -11.81 -12.50
CA SER A 246 22.11 -10.69 -13.30
C SER A 246 23.50 -10.26 -12.83
N ALA A 247 23.73 -10.13 -11.53
CA ALA A 247 25.05 -9.76 -10.96
C ALA A 247 26.14 -10.81 -11.23
N VAL A 248 25.78 -12.09 -11.38
CA VAL A 248 26.72 -13.16 -11.77
C VAL A 248 27.10 -13.07 -13.24
N ASN A 249 26.13 -12.79 -14.12
CA ASN A 249 26.27 -12.96 -15.56
C ASN A 249 26.41 -11.64 -16.34
N SER A 250 26.26 -10.48 -15.70
CA SER A 250 26.43 -9.19 -16.36
C SER A 250 27.90 -9.02 -16.81
N PRO A 251 28.14 -8.50 -18.02
CA PRO A 251 29.48 -8.15 -18.46
C PRO A 251 30.06 -6.92 -17.74
N ASP A 252 29.19 -6.12 -17.10
CA ASP A 252 29.55 -4.90 -16.38
C ASP A 252 30.12 -5.19 -14.98
N GLU A 253 30.66 -4.16 -14.34
CA GLU A 253 31.22 -4.24 -12.99
C GLU A 253 30.16 -4.75 -11.99
N LYS A 254 30.59 -5.68 -11.12
CA LYS A 254 29.69 -6.33 -10.17
C LYS A 254 29.41 -5.39 -8.99
N GLU A 255 28.18 -4.91 -8.88
CA GLU A 255 27.71 -4.12 -7.72
C GLU A 255 27.73 -4.93 -6.40
N ILE A 256 27.70 -6.26 -6.49
CA ILE A 256 27.67 -7.16 -5.34
C ILE A 256 28.94 -8.02 -5.38
N GLU A 257 29.63 -8.11 -4.25
CA GLU A 257 30.81 -8.96 -4.09
C GLU A 257 30.39 -10.44 -3.96
N GLY A 258 30.97 -11.32 -4.79
CA GLY A 258 30.72 -12.77 -4.76
C GLY A 258 29.25 -13.20 -4.88
N PRO A 259 28.46 -12.67 -5.84
CA PRO A 259 27.02 -12.93 -5.95
C PRO A 259 26.71 -14.41 -6.16
N GLU A 260 27.63 -15.17 -6.77
CA GLU A 260 27.52 -16.62 -7.00
C GLU A 260 27.53 -17.45 -5.70
N ARG A 261 27.92 -16.84 -4.57
CA ARG A 261 28.02 -17.50 -3.27
C ARG A 261 26.72 -17.45 -2.47
N TYR A 262 25.68 -16.80 -3.01
CA TYR A 262 24.38 -16.68 -2.37
C TYR A 262 23.36 -17.63 -2.98
N SER A 263 22.51 -18.22 -2.15
CA SER A 263 21.36 -19.01 -2.58
C SER A 263 20.06 -18.47 -2.00
N VAL A 264 18.99 -18.47 -2.81
CA VAL A 264 17.65 -18.06 -2.38
C VAL A 264 16.83 -19.30 -2.04
N HIS A 265 16.29 -19.32 -0.82
CA HIS A 265 15.38 -20.36 -0.34
C HIS A 265 14.02 -19.71 -0.07
N HIS A 266 12.97 -20.23 -0.69
CA HIS A 266 11.61 -19.71 -0.50
C HIS A 266 10.75 -20.73 0.25
N ALA A 267 10.36 -20.39 1.48
CA ALA A 267 9.47 -21.19 2.31
C ALA A 267 8.03 -20.67 2.22
N ALA A 268 7.14 -21.47 1.65
CA ALA A 268 5.73 -21.17 1.52
C ALA A 268 4.87 -22.26 2.17
N HIS A 269 3.91 -21.87 3.02
CA HIS A 269 3.04 -22.81 3.75
C HIS A 269 1.95 -23.46 2.86
N ARG A 270 1.75 -22.96 1.63
CA ARG A 270 0.76 -23.42 0.65
C ARG A 270 1.39 -23.38 -0.75
N PRO A 271 0.82 -24.12 -1.72
CA PRO A 271 1.20 -23.97 -3.12
C PRO A 271 1.17 -22.50 -3.51
N VAL A 272 2.19 -22.10 -4.25
CA VAL A 272 2.34 -20.74 -4.75
C VAL A 272 1.15 -20.43 -5.67
N TRP A 273 0.27 -19.52 -5.27
CA TRP A 273 -0.97 -19.21 -6.01
C TRP A 273 -0.71 -18.38 -7.28
N VAL A 274 0.47 -17.79 -7.42
CA VAL A 274 0.83 -16.91 -8.54
C VAL A 274 2.29 -17.16 -8.90
N PHE A 275 2.54 -17.71 -10.09
CA PHE A 275 3.88 -17.66 -10.68
C PHE A 275 4.11 -16.24 -11.21
N PRO A 276 5.29 -15.61 -11.02
CA PRO A 276 5.59 -14.36 -11.71
C PRO A 276 5.42 -14.56 -13.21
N LEU A 277 4.58 -13.75 -13.86
CA LEU A 277 4.29 -13.85 -15.30
C LEU A 277 5.55 -13.67 -16.18
N PHE A 278 6.68 -13.26 -15.59
CA PHE A 278 7.95 -13.00 -16.28
C PHE A 278 9.08 -13.98 -15.95
N THR A 279 8.83 -15.09 -15.24
CA THR A 279 9.80 -16.20 -15.30
C THR A 279 9.58 -16.93 -16.63
N SER A 280 10.45 -16.67 -17.62
CA SER A 280 10.36 -17.32 -18.93
C SER A 280 10.25 -18.85 -18.80
N PRO A 281 9.13 -19.49 -19.16
CA PRO A 281 9.04 -20.93 -19.21
C PRO A 281 9.52 -21.37 -20.60
N LYS A 282 10.82 -21.23 -20.87
CA LYS A 282 11.46 -21.95 -21.98
C LYS A 282 12.81 -22.46 -21.51
N VAL A 283 12.81 -23.69 -21.03
CA VAL A 283 13.99 -24.53 -21.21
C VAL A 283 14.14 -24.69 -22.72
N ASN A 284 15.14 -24.06 -23.33
CA ASN A 284 15.50 -24.38 -24.70
C ASN A 284 16.20 -25.74 -24.70
N ARG A 285 15.40 -26.80 -24.52
CA ARG A 285 15.77 -28.16 -24.89
C ARG A 285 15.39 -28.30 -26.35
N SER A 286 16.37 -28.70 -27.16
CA SER A 286 16.29 -29.13 -28.55
C SER A 286 16.53 -28.01 -29.59
N LEU A 287 17.45 -28.06 -30.57
CA LEU A 287 18.28 -29.12 -31.24
C LEU A 287 19.14 -28.39 -32.35
N PRO A 288 19.95 -29.02 -33.25
CA PRO A 288 20.46 -30.41 -33.36
C PRO A 288 21.99 -30.57 -33.63
N ASN A 289 22.45 -31.82 -33.42
CA ASN A 289 23.75 -32.48 -33.68
C ASN A 289 25.01 -31.99 -32.95
#